data_AF-A0A212A796-F1
#
_entry.id   AF-A0A212A796-F1
#
_cell.length_a   1.000
_cell.length_b   1.000
_cell.length_c   1.000
_cell.angle_alpha   90.00
_cell.angle_beta   90.00
_cell.angle_gamma   90.00
#
_symmetry.space_group_name_H-M   'P 1'
#
loop_
_entity.id
_entity.type
_entity.pdbx_description
1 polymer ?
#
loop_
_entity_poly.entity_id
_entity_poly.type
_entity_poly.pdbx_seq_one_letter_code
_entity_poly.pdbx_strand_id
1 'polypeptide(L)'
;MRHKVDGPNTNVELGIQRRTDVDISILIGQRIEYAIRKSGLTLGDAEKLFGISKSALSNYINLHRTPKADFLALLVSKLNVDAQWLLTGTFTRKPNLHDHMRVFRTYQMARDAFLAVEAASLPSQVSGAVLEDIRAAGEALHQLGGMDAMHAAIQNFFPDDSGRTYRASGILNDLWDGIGEWQR
;
A
#
# COMPACT_ATOMS: atom_id res chain seq x y z
N MET A 1 69.89 7.21 20.89
CA MET A 1 68.57 7.30 21.56
C MET A 1 67.80 8.46 20.92
N ARG A 2 66.56 8.21 20.46
CA ARG A 2 65.36 9.08 20.48
C ARG A 2 65.54 10.57 20.11
N HIS A 3 64.78 11.22 19.23
CA HIS A 3 63.53 10.94 18.53
C HIS A 3 63.43 11.96 17.37
N LYS A 4 63.08 11.53 16.16
CA LYS A 4 62.33 12.36 15.18
C LYS A 4 60.93 12.60 15.75
N VAL A 5 60.35 13.79 15.58
CA VAL A 5 59.14 14.06 14.76
C VAL A 5 58.96 15.59 14.70
N ASP A 6 59.30 16.22 13.58
CA ASP A 6 58.66 17.47 13.13
C ASP A 6 57.78 17.08 11.93
N GLY A 7 56.47 17.13 12.13
CA GLY A 7 55.49 16.88 11.08
C GLY A 7 55.02 18.20 10.49
N PRO A 8 55.18 18.44 9.18
CA PRO A 8 54.38 19.46 8.52
C PRO A 8 52.98 18.91 8.23
N ASN A 9 52.04 19.73 8.68
CA ASN A 9 50.61 19.67 8.42
C ASN A 9 50.34 19.54 6.91
N THR A 10 49.67 18.48 6.52
CA THR A 10 48.92 18.45 5.25
C THR A 10 47.65 17.68 5.54
N ASN A 11 46.60 18.42 5.90
CA ASN A 11 45.23 17.95 5.80
C ASN A 11 45.03 17.47 4.38
N VAL A 12 45.14 16.16 4.19
CA VAL A 12 44.63 15.49 3.01
C VAL A 12 43.12 15.43 3.20
N GLU A 13 42.45 16.56 2.96
CA GLU A 13 41.02 16.60 2.65
C GLU A 13 40.83 15.90 1.31
N LEU A 14 40.89 14.56 1.34
CA LEU A 14 40.35 13.74 0.28
C LEU A 14 38.85 13.98 0.29
N GLY A 15 38.42 14.71 -0.74
CA GLY A 15 37.04 15.08 -0.96
C GLY A 15 36.15 13.86 -0.98
N ILE A 16 35.50 13.60 0.15
CA ILE A 16 34.17 13.02 0.13
C ILE A 16 33.26 14.19 -0.20
N GLN A 17 33.27 14.56 -1.48
CA GLN A 17 32.15 15.30 -2.05
C GLN A 17 30.91 14.49 -1.68
N ARG A 18 30.05 15.12 -0.88
CA ARG A 18 28.69 14.68 -0.64
C ARG A 18 28.11 14.30 -2.00
N ARG A 19 27.97 12.99 -2.28
CA ARG A 19 27.14 12.53 -3.39
C ARG A 19 25.71 12.84 -2.98
N THR A 20 25.35 14.10 -3.27
CA THR A 20 24.07 14.57 -3.79
C THR A 20 22.91 13.61 -3.58
N ASP A 21 21.92 14.08 -2.84
CA ASP A 21 20.49 13.76 -2.97
C ASP A 21 20.22 12.65 -3.98
N VAL A 22 19.89 11.45 -3.46
CA VAL A 22 19.38 10.34 -4.27
C VAL A 22 18.06 10.81 -4.85
N ASP A 23 18.14 11.34 -6.07
CA ASP A 23 17.01 11.79 -6.84
C ASP A 23 16.00 10.65 -6.93
N ILE A 24 14.76 10.93 -6.53
CA ILE A 24 13.61 10.04 -6.61
C ILE A 24 13.35 9.61 -8.07
N SER A 25 14.04 10.22 -9.05
CA SER A 25 14.05 9.90 -10.47
C SER A 25 14.95 8.74 -10.92
N ILE A 26 15.47 7.85 -10.04
CA ILE A 26 16.22 6.64 -10.45
C ILE A 26 15.56 6.01 -11.68
N LEU A 27 16.18 6.09 -12.85
CA LEU A 27 15.52 5.77 -14.11
C LEU A 27 15.12 4.29 -14.12
N ILE A 28 14.07 3.93 -14.89
CA ILE A 28 13.52 2.56 -14.92
C ILE A 28 14.59 1.49 -15.12
N GLY A 29 15.63 1.77 -15.91
CA GLY A 29 16.77 0.87 -16.13
C GLY A 29 17.55 0.54 -14.85
N GLN A 30 17.80 1.53 -14.00
CA GLN A 30 18.45 1.33 -12.70
C GLN A 30 17.55 0.55 -11.73
N ARG A 31 16.23 0.78 -11.76
CA ARG A 31 15.27 0.00 -10.96
C ARG A 31 15.19 -1.46 -11.40
N ILE A 32 15.25 -1.72 -12.71
CA ILE A 32 15.35 -3.07 -13.27
C ILE A 32 16.63 -3.75 -12.76
N GLU A 33 17.78 -3.08 -12.86
CA GLU A 33 19.04 -3.63 -12.38
C GLU A 33 19.00 -3.91 -10.87
N TYR A 34 18.50 -2.96 -10.08
CA TYR A 34 18.35 -3.11 -8.64
C TYR A 34 17.45 -4.30 -8.29
N ALA A 35 16.30 -4.45 -8.96
CA ALA A 35 15.38 -5.55 -8.72
C ALA A 35 16.04 -6.92 -8.96
N ILE A 36 16.77 -7.07 -10.07
CA ILE A 36 17.51 -8.28 -10.41
C ILE A 36 18.55 -8.59 -9.32
N ARG A 37 19.39 -7.61 -8.98
CA ARG A 37 20.47 -7.80 -7.99
C ARG A 37 19.93 -8.08 -6.59
N LYS A 38 18.85 -7.41 -6.17
CA LYS A 38 18.19 -7.62 -4.87
C LYS A 38 17.59 -9.02 -4.73
N SER A 39 17.17 -9.62 -5.85
CA SER A 39 16.71 -11.01 -5.88
C SER A 39 17.84 -12.05 -5.85
N GLY A 40 19.11 -11.61 -5.75
CA GLY A 40 20.28 -12.49 -5.73
C GLY A 40 20.71 -13.01 -7.10
N LEU A 41 20.12 -12.49 -8.17
CA LEU A 41 20.39 -12.93 -9.54
C LEU A 41 21.51 -12.10 -10.19
N THR A 42 22.34 -12.76 -11.00
CA THR A 42 23.22 -12.08 -11.95
C THR A 42 22.45 -11.72 -13.22
N LEU A 43 23.02 -10.87 -14.08
CA LEU A 43 22.43 -10.59 -15.40
C LEU A 43 22.35 -11.84 -16.29
N GLY A 44 23.25 -12.82 -16.10
CA GLY A 44 23.20 -14.10 -16.82
C GLY A 44 22.06 -14.99 -16.34
N ASP A 45 21.73 -14.93 -15.05
CA ASP A 45 20.57 -15.64 -14.50
C ASP A 45 19.27 -14.98 -14.97
N ALA A 46 19.23 -13.65 -15.01
CA ALA A 46 18.11 -12.89 -15.56
C ALA A 46 17.86 -13.24 -17.03
N GLU A 47 18.90 -13.41 -17.84
CA GLU A 47 18.75 -13.83 -19.24
C GLU A 47 18.02 -15.17 -19.36
N LYS A 48 18.41 -16.16 -18.55
CA LYS A 48 17.75 -17.47 -18.52
C LYS A 48 16.33 -17.39 -17.95
N LEU A 49 16.12 -16.61 -16.89
CA LEU A 49 14.84 -16.50 -16.19
C LEU A 49 13.77 -15.79 -17.03
N PHE A 50 14.16 -14.75 -17.76
CA PHE A 50 13.23 -13.93 -18.55
C PHE A 50 13.20 -14.29 -20.03
N GLY A 51 14.14 -15.11 -20.52
CA GLY A 51 14.24 -15.47 -21.94
C GLY A 51 14.67 -14.29 -22.81
N ILE A 52 15.50 -13.39 -22.28
CA ILE A 52 15.93 -12.16 -22.96
C ILE A 52 17.45 -12.07 -22.95
N SER A 53 18.07 -11.76 -24.09
CA SER A 53 19.52 -11.70 -24.18
C SER A 53 20.13 -10.67 -23.22
N LYS A 54 21.34 -10.94 -22.73
CA LYS A 54 22.10 -9.99 -21.90
C LYS A 54 22.28 -8.63 -22.56
N SER A 55 22.41 -8.58 -23.90
CA SER A 55 22.48 -7.33 -24.66
C SER A 55 21.18 -6.53 -24.59
N ALA A 56 20.03 -7.20 -24.74
CA ALA A 56 18.74 -6.53 -24.60
C ALA A 56 18.49 -6.03 -23.17
N LEU A 57 18.86 -6.81 -22.15
CA LEU A 57 18.85 -6.37 -20.75
C LEU A 57 19.74 -5.14 -20.52
N SER A 58 20.97 -5.14 -21.07
CA SER A 58 21.88 -3.98 -21.00
C SER A 58 21.28 -2.74 -21.65
N ASN A 59 20.63 -2.88 -22.81
CA ASN A 59 19.95 -1.78 -23.49
C ASN A 59 18.79 -1.21 -22.66
N TYR A 60 18.08 -2.04 -21.90
CA TYR A 60 17.04 -1.60 -20.96
C TYR A 60 17.64 -0.89 -19.74
N ILE A 61 18.69 -1.44 -19.15
CA ILE A 61 19.34 -0.87 -17.95
C ILE A 61 19.98 0.49 -18.26
N ASN A 62 20.64 0.61 -19.41
CA ASN A 62 21.29 1.83 -19.86
C ASN A 62 20.37 2.78 -20.64
N LEU A 63 19.07 2.46 -20.73
CA LEU A 63 18.02 3.26 -21.39
C LEU A 63 18.28 3.54 -22.89
N HIS A 64 19.14 2.76 -23.53
CA HIS A 64 19.28 2.76 -24.99
C HIS A 64 18.02 2.23 -25.69
N ARG A 65 17.14 1.54 -24.95
CA ARG A 65 15.85 1.05 -25.43
C ARG A 65 14.82 1.05 -24.31
N THR A 66 13.58 1.43 -24.65
CA THR A 66 12.44 1.29 -23.73
C THR A 66 12.11 -0.19 -23.46
N PRO A 67 12.00 -0.62 -22.19
CA PRO A 67 11.55 -1.96 -21.84
C PRO A 67 10.16 -2.25 -22.38
N LYS A 68 9.94 -3.45 -22.90
CA LYS A 68 8.59 -3.88 -23.35
C LYS A 68 7.69 -4.14 -22.14
N ALA A 69 6.39 -3.88 -22.29
CA ALA A 69 5.39 -4.14 -21.25
C ALA A 69 5.41 -5.61 -20.77
N ASP A 70 5.50 -6.58 -21.70
CA ASP A 70 5.56 -8.00 -21.37
C ASP A 70 6.76 -8.36 -20.48
N PHE A 71 7.91 -7.74 -20.74
CA PHE A 71 9.10 -7.95 -19.91
C PHE A 71 8.91 -7.35 -18.51
N LEU A 72 8.33 -6.15 -18.40
CA LEU A 72 8.05 -5.54 -17.11
C LEU A 72 7.06 -6.38 -16.29
N ALA A 73 6.04 -6.94 -16.92
CA ALA A 73 5.10 -7.86 -16.28
C ALA A 73 5.78 -9.16 -15.80
N LEU A 74 6.68 -9.73 -16.61
CA LEU A 74 7.50 -10.86 -16.21
C LEU A 74 8.41 -10.53 -15.02
N LEU A 75 9.03 -9.35 -15.02
CA LEU A 75 9.91 -8.92 -13.92
C LEU A 75 9.12 -8.77 -12.61
N VAL A 76 7.98 -8.07 -12.65
CA VAL A 76 7.08 -7.87 -11.51
C VAL A 76 6.66 -9.23 -10.91
N SER A 77 6.21 -10.16 -11.76
CA SER A 77 5.71 -11.45 -11.32
C SER A 77 6.81 -12.38 -10.80
N LYS A 78 7.93 -12.53 -11.53
CA LYS A 78 9.00 -13.46 -11.18
C LYS A 78 9.84 -13.01 -9.99
N LEU A 79 10.04 -11.70 -9.82
CA LEU A 79 10.85 -11.15 -8.73
C LEU A 79 10.01 -10.64 -7.56
N ASN A 80 8.68 -10.77 -7.63
CA ASN A 80 7.72 -10.24 -6.65
C ASN A 80 7.96 -8.75 -6.34
N VAL A 81 8.25 -7.97 -7.39
CA VAL A 81 8.53 -6.53 -7.30
C VAL A 81 7.22 -5.76 -7.33
N ASP A 82 7.15 -4.62 -6.63
CA ASP A 82 6.00 -3.72 -6.75
C ASP A 82 5.99 -3.02 -8.12
N ALA A 83 4.89 -3.18 -8.87
CA ALA A 83 4.77 -2.65 -10.23
C ALA A 83 4.81 -1.12 -10.25
N GLN A 84 4.17 -0.47 -9.27
CA GLN A 84 4.21 0.98 -9.16
C GLN A 84 5.65 1.44 -8.91
N TRP A 85 6.33 0.90 -7.90
CA TRP A 85 7.73 1.22 -7.64
C TRP A 85 8.63 1.03 -8.86
N LEU A 86 8.46 -0.05 -9.62
CA LEU A 86 9.26 -0.29 -10.82
C LEU A 86 9.08 0.83 -11.87
N LEU A 87 7.88 1.37 -12.00
CA LEU A 87 7.52 2.37 -13.01
C LEU A 87 7.77 3.81 -12.53
N THR A 88 7.51 4.11 -11.27
CA THR A 88 7.48 5.47 -10.72
C THR A 88 8.62 5.75 -9.73
N GLY A 89 9.26 4.72 -9.19
CA GLY A 89 10.18 4.83 -8.06
C GLY A 89 9.49 4.95 -6.69
N THR A 90 8.16 5.00 -6.64
CA THR A 90 7.39 5.10 -5.40
C THR A 90 6.82 3.75 -5.00
N PHE A 91 7.14 3.27 -3.79
CA PHE A 91 6.55 2.04 -3.27
C PHE A 91 5.06 2.25 -2.99
N THR A 92 4.22 1.35 -3.50
CA THR A 92 2.95 1.08 -2.81
C THR A 92 3.22 0.12 -1.67
N ARG A 93 2.70 0.44 -0.50
CA ARG A 93 2.63 -0.54 0.58
C ARG A 93 1.62 -1.60 0.15
N LYS A 94 2.10 -2.78 -0.25
CA LYS A 94 1.22 -3.96 -0.36
C LYS A 94 0.56 -4.18 1.02
N PRO A 95 -0.77 -4.32 1.11
CA PRO A 95 -1.43 -4.65 2.36
C PRO A 95 -0.81 -5.91 2.95
N ASN A 96 -0.45 -5.87 4.23
CA ASN A 96 0.07 -7.04 4.94
C ASN A 96 -1.08 -7.76 5.68
N LEU A 97 -0.78 -8.91 6.30
CA LEU A 97 -1.78 -9.66 7.06
C LEU A 97 -2.47 -8.81 8.13
N HIS A 98 -1.75 -7.90 8.79
CA HIS A 98 -2.34 -7.01 9.78
C HIS A 98 -3.33 -6.02 9.15
N ASP A 99 -3.03 -5.49 7.95
CA ASP A 99 -3.98 -4.64 7.21
C ASP A 99 -5.25 -5.42 6.83
N HIS A 100 -5.09 -6.65 6.34
CA HIS A 100 -6.23 -7.53 6.03
C HIS A 100 -7.06 -7.86 7.26
N MET A 101 -6.40 -8.19 8.38
CA MET A 101 -7.07 -8.48 9.65
C MET A 101 -7.79 -7.26 10.20
N ARG A 102 -7.23 -6.06 10.04
CA ARG A 102 -7.88 -4.81 10.43
C ARG A 102 -9.16 -4.61 9.62
N VAL A 103 -9.09 -4.70 8.29
CA VAL A 103 -10.27 -4.58 7.41
C VAL A 103 -11.34 -5.61 7.77
N PHE A 104 -10.95 -6.87 7.92
CA PHE A 104 -11.88 -7.95 8.25
C PHE A 104 -12.57 -7.74 9.60
N ARG A 105 -11.81 -7.37 10.64
CA ARG A 105 -12.37 -7.09 11.98
C ARG A 105 -13.31 -5.91 11.95
N THR A 106 -12.92 -4.81 11.30
CA THR A 106 -13.78 -3.63 11.17
C THR A 106 -15.08 -3.97 10.44
N TYR A 107 -14.99 -4.75 9.36
CA TYR A 107 -16.16 -5.21 8.64
C TYR A 107 -17.08 -6.09 9.52
N GLN A 108 -16.53 -7.02 10.30
CA GLN A 108 -17.30 -7.85 11.22
C GLN A 108 -17.98 -7.02 12.31
N MET A 109 -17.22 -6.13 12.97
CA MET A 109 -17.76 -5.23 14.00
C MET A 109 -18.93 -4.40 13.45
N ALA A 110 -18.78 -3.85 12.24
CA ALA A 110 -19.84 -3.09 11.60
C ALA A 110 -21.07 -3.96 11.36
N ARG A 111 -20.90 -5.13 10.73
CA ARG A 111 -22.00 -6.05 10.45
C ARG A 111 -22.75 -6.45 11.73
N ASP A 112 -22.03 -6.78 12.79
CA ASP A 112 -22.62 -7.21 14.06
C ASP A 112 -23.40 -6.06 14.72
N ALA A 113 -22.88 -4.83 14.68
CA ALA A 113 -23.58 -3.65 15.16
C ALA A 113 -24.86 -3.37 14.36
N PHE A 114 -24.83 -3.51 13.03
CA PHE A 114 -26.04 -3.39 12.19
C PHE A 114 -27.08 -4.45 12.52
N LEU A 115 -26.67 -5.70 12.72
CA LEU A 115 -27.56 -6.78 13.11
C LEU A 115 -28.19 -6.51 14.49
N ALA A 116 -27.43 -5.95 15.44
CA ALA A 116 -27.94 -5.58 16.75
C ALA A 116 -28.98 -4.45 16.67
N VAL A 117 -28.78 -3.45 15.81
CA VAL A 117 -29.78 -2.40 15.55
C VAL A 117 -31.02 -2.98 14.85
N GLU A 118 -30.84 -3.82 13.83
CA GLU A 118 -31.96 -4.43 13.10
C GLU A 118 -32.80 -5.37 14.00
N ALA A 119 -32.18 -6.01 14.99
CA ALA A 119 -32.89 -6.84 15.96
C ALA A 119 -33.84 -6.05 16.87
N ALA A 120 -33.66 -4.73 16.99
CA ALA A 120 -34.59 -3.88 17.73
C ALA A 120 -35.87 -3.68 16.92
N SER A 121 -37.04 -3.94 17.53
CA SER A 121 -38.33 -3.78 16.83
C SER A 121 -38.72 -2.31 16.65
N LEU A 122 -38.17 -1.41 17.48
CA LEU A 122 -38.34 0.03 17.41
C LEU A 122 -37.00 0.74 17.65
N PRO A 123 -36.75 1.91 17.02
CA PRO A 123 -35.51 2.68 17.25
C PRO A 123 -35.25 3.02 18.72
N SER A 124 -36.30 3.27 19.50
CA SER A 124 -36.22 3.57 20.94
C SER A 124 -35.77 2.38 21.81
N GLN A 125 -35.71 1.17 21.26
CA GLN A 125 -35.28 -0.04 21.95
C GLN A 125 -33.80 -0.37 21.73
N VAL A 126 -33.12 0.37 20.86
CA VAL A 126 -31.67 0.21 20.67
C VAL A 126 -30.97 0.70 21.93
N SER A 127 -30.17 -0.15 22.56
CA SER A 127 -29.44 0.23 23.76
C SER A 127 -28.33 1.22 23.43
N GLY A 128 -27.95 2.06 24.42
CA GLY A 128 -26.83 2.99 24.26
C GLY A 128 -25.51 2.29 23.90
N ALA A 129 -25.30 1.06 24.38
CA ALA A 129 -24.13 0.26 24.01
C ALA A 129 -24.12 -0.09 22.52
N VAL A 130 -25.27 -0.51 21.97
CA VAL A 130 -25.40 -0.81 20.53
C VAL A 130 -25.21 0.46 19.68
N LEU A 131 -25.68 1.61 20.15
CA LEU A 131 -25.46 2.91 19.49
C LEU A 131 -23.99 3.34 19.50
N GLU A 132 -23.23 3.04 20.55
CA GLU A 132 -21.79 3.28 20.56
C GLU A 132 -21.04 2.28 19.66
N ASP A 133 -21.43 1.00 19.66
CA ASP A 133 -20.81 -0.01 18.80
C ASP A 133 -20.97 0.32 17.31
N ILE A 134 -22.17 0.75 16.90
CA ILE A 134 -22.42 1.16 15.51
C ILE A 134 -21.63 2.42 15.16
N ARG A 135 -21.55 3.42 16.05
CA ARG A 135 -20.75 4.64 15.86
C ARG A 135 -19.26 4.31 15.69
N ALA A 136 -18.72 3.50 16.59
CA ALA A 136 -17.32 3.05 16.56
C ALA A 136 -17.00 2.27 15.28
N ALA A 137 -17.93 1.42 14.83
CA ALA A 137 -17.73 0.65 13.60
C ALA A 137 -17.74 1.53 12.35
N GLY A 138 -18.61 2.55 12.28
CA GLY A 138 -18.58 3.52 11.17
C GLY A 138 -17.31 4.36 11.17
N GLU A 139 -16.87 4.82 12.34
CA GLU A 139 -15.60 5.54 12.46
C GLU A 139 -14.43 4.68 11.97
N ALA A 140 -14.40 3.40 12.34
CA ALA A 140 -13.38 2.48 11.87
C ALA A 140 -13.45 2.24 10.36
N LEU A 141 -14.64 2.09 9.76
CA LEU A 141 -14.81 1.98 8.31
C LEU A 141 -14.35 3.26 7.59
N HIS A 142 -14.71 4.42 8.13
CA HIS A 142 -14.29 5.70 7.59
C HIS A 142 -12.76 5.86 7.66
N GLN A 143 -12.13 5.48 8.77
CA GLN A 143 -10.66 5.49 8.89
C GLN A 143 -9.98 4.53 7.91
N LEU A 144 -10.65 3.48 7.45
CA LEU A 144 -10.10 2.52 6.48
C LEU A 144 -10.13 3.04 5.03
N GLY A 145 -11.16 3.78 4.63
CA GLY A 145 -11.30 4.22 3.24
C GLY A 145 -12.44 5.21 3.00
N GLY A 146 -12.76 6.02 4.00
CA GLY A 146 -13.79 7.05 3.93
C GLY A 146 -15.19 6.51 3.64
N MET A 147 -15.98 7.32 2.94
CA MET A 147 -17.34 6.96 2.53
C MET A 147 -17.40 5.77 1.56
N ASP A 148 -16.36 5.58 0.73
CA ASP A 148 -16.31 4.45 -0.20
C ASP A 148 -16.22 3.11 0.54
N ALA A 149 -15.40 3.04 1.60
CA ALA A 149 -15.30 1.85 2.43
C ALA A 149 -16.61 1.56 3.19
N MET A 150 -17.30 2.61 3.66
CA MET A 150 -18.61 2.47 4.30
C MET A 150 -19.65 1.92 3.31
N HIS A 151 -19.80 2.54 2.14
CA HIS A 151 -20.71 2.09 1.09
C HIS A 151 -20.42 0.65 0.64
N ALA A 152 -19.15 0.32 0.42
CA ALA A 152 -18.74 -1.02 0.03
C ALA A 152 -19.08 -2.05 1.11
N ALA A 153 -18.85 -1.74 2.39
CA ALA A 153 -19.19 -2.65 3.48
C ALA A 153 -20.70 -2.95 3.52
N ILE A 154 -21.53 -1.91 3.40
CA ILE A 154 -23.00 -2.02 3.44
C ILE A 154 -23.53 -2.92 2.32
N GLN A 155 -23.09 -2.66 1.09
CA GLN A 155 -23.47 -3.44 -0.08
C GLN A 155 -23.12 -4.93 0.06
N ASN A 156 -22.12 -5.24 0.90
CA ASN A 156 -21.64 -6.60 1.11
C ASN A 156 -22.12 -7.24 2.41
N PHE A 157 -22.79 -6.54 3.33
CA PHE A 157 -23.31 -7.19 4.54
C PHE A 157 -24.37 -8.25 4.22
N PHE A 158 -25.17 -7.98 3.20
CA PHE A 158 -26.32 -8.79 2.79
C PHE A 158 -26.38 -8.90 1.25
N PRO A 159 -25.40 -9.56 0.61
CA PRO A 159 -25.24 -9.55 -0.85
C PRO A 159 -26.47 -10.12 -1.59
N ASP A 160 -27.21 -11.02 -0.93
CA ASP A 160 -28.40 -11.68 -1.49
C ASP A 160 -29.73 -11.08 -0.98
N ASP A 161 -29.68 -9.99 -0.20
CA ASP A 161 -30.87 -9.33 0.37
C ASP A 161 -30.78 -7.82 0.19
N SER A 162 -31.27 -7.35 -0.96
CA SER A 162 -31.32 -5.93 -1.31
C SER A 162 -32.21 -5.11 -0.37
N GLY A 163 -33.24 -5.73 0.22
CA GLY A 163 -34.12 -5.07 1.20
C GLY A 163 -33.39 -4.79 2.51
N ARG A 164 -32.62 -5.76 3.01
CA ARG A 164 -31.72 -5.58 4.16
C ARG A 164 -30.62 -4.58 3.88
N THR A 165 -30.02 -4.64 2.69
CA THR A 165 -29.00 -3.69 2.26
C THR A 165 -29.54 -2.26 2.28
N TYR A 166 -30.74 -2.04 1.74
CA TYR A 166 -31.41 -0.74 1.77
C TYR A 166 -31.70 -0.25 3.20
N ARG A 167 -32.20 -1.14 4.08
CA ARG A 167 -32.41 -0.80 5.50
C ARG A 167 -31.11 -0.44 6.21
N ALA A 168 -30.03 -1.19 5.97
CA ALA A 168 -28.71 -0.87 6.52
C ALA A 168 -28.23 0.51 6.05
N SER A 169 -28.38 0.84 4.76
CA SER A 169 -28.12 2.19 4.25
C SER A 169 -28.99 3.25 4.93
N GLY A 170 -30.27 2.98 5.19
CA GLY A 170 -31.17 3.89 5.91
C GLY A 170 -30.72 4.14 7.36
N ILE A 171 -30.41 3.08 8.10
CA ILE A 171 -29.83 3.15 9.45
C ILE A 171 -28.55 4.00 9.42
N LEU A 172 -27.73 3.85 8.38
CA LEU A 172 -26.52 4.65 8.23
C LEU A 172 -26.80 6.12 7.98
N ASN A 173 -27.72 6.45 7.09
CA ASN A 173 -28.06 7.85 6.85
C ASN A 173 -28.63 8.47 8.13
N ASP A 174 -29.54 7.77 8.81
CA ASP A 174 -30.18 8.27 10.03
C ASP A 174 -29.18 8.50 11.18
N LEU A 175 -28.20 7.61 11.33
CA LEU A 175 -27.18 7.72 12.37
C LEU A 175 -26.03 8.66 12.01
N TRP A 176 -25.60 8.73 10.75
CA TRP A 176 -24.37 9.45 10.36
C TRP A 176 -24.61 10.82 9.70
N ASP A 177 -25.77 11.11 9.07
CA ASP A 177 -26.10 12.49 8.65
C ASP A 177 -26.51 13.38 9.86
N GLY A 178 -26.72 12.80 11.04
CA GLY A 178 -27.14 13.48 12.27
C GLY A 178 -26.10 13.58 13.40
N ILE A 179 -24.91 12.97 13.28
CA ILE A 179 -23.91 12.92 14.35
C ILE A 179 -22.57 13.56 13.91
N GLY A 180 -22.28 14.77 14.41
CA GLY A 180 -20.92 15.35 14.47
C GLY A 180 -20.29 15.79 13.15
N GLU A 181 -18.95 15.91 13.12
CA GLU A 181 -18.09 16.52 12.06
C GLU A 181 -18.24 15.93 10.63
N TRP A 182 -19.21 15.06 10.40
CA TRP A 182 -19.45 14.30 9.18
C TRP A 182 -20.58 14.86 8.31
N GLN A 183 -21.22 15.97 8.75
CA GLN A 183 -22.08 16.76 7.88
C GLN A 183 -21.21 17.47 6.83
N ARG A 184 -21.40 17.07 5.56
CA ARG A 184 -20.87 17.65 4.31
C ARG A 184 -19.85 18.79 4.41
#